data_AF-A0AAX2TN39-F1
#
_entry.id   AF-A0AAX2TN39-F1
#
_cell.length_a   1.000
_cell.length_b   1.000
_cell.length_c   1.000
_cell.angle_alpha   90.00
_cell.angle_beta   90.00
_cell.angle_gamma   90.00
#
_symmetry.space_group_name_H-M   'P 1'
#
loop_
_entity.id
_entity.type
_entity.pdbx_description
1 polymer ?
#
loop_
_entity_poly.entity_id
_entity_poly.type
_entity_poly.pdbx_seq_one_letter_code
_entity_poly.pdbx_strand_id
1 'polypeptide(L)'
;MTELPWIAEARRHIGLKEIPGAKHNPTIVQWLKETGGFPGAAKSWYFEDETPWCGLFVGHCLGKAGRAVIRDWYRAKAWSMSGLTKLEAPAY
;
A
#
# COMPACT_ATOMS: atom_id res chain seq x y z
N MET A 1 19.50 6.96 13.45
CA MET A 1 19.22 6.74 12.01
C MET A 1 17.96 7.50 11.68
N THR A 2 18.01 8.40 10.70
CA THR A 2 16.82 9.12 10.21
C THR A 2 16.10 8.17 9.27
N GLU A 3 15.06 7.48 9.76
CA GLU A 3 14.26 6.58 8.92
C GLU A 3 13.15 7.36 8.22
N LEU A 4 12.88 7.03 6.96
CA LEU A 4 11.76 7.61 6.24
C LEU A 4 10.43 7.19 6.87
N PRO A 5 9.46 8.11 7.05
CA PRO A 5 8.19 7.78 7.69
C PRO A 5 7.44 6.59 7.05
N TRP A 6 7.51 6.43 5.73
CA TRP A 6 6.85 5.32 5.03
C TRP A 6 7.56 3.98 5.26
N ILE A 7 8.88 3.97 5.49
CA ILE A 7 9.64 2.77 5.87
C ILE A 7 9.34 2.42 7.32
N ALA A 8 9.27 3.40 8.21
CA ALA A 8 8.88 3.19 9.61
C ALA A 8 7.49 2.56 9.70
N GLU A 9 6.54 2.99 8.87
CA GLU A 9 5.22 2.35 8.76
C GLU A 9 5.34 0.92 8.20
N ALA A 10 6.11 0.71 7.14
CA ALA A 10 6.31 -0.62 6.56
C ALA A 10 6.87 -1.64 7.57
N ARG A 11 7.80 -1.22 8.43
CA ARG A 11 8.41 -2.10 9.45
C ARG A 11 7.42 -2.61 10.50
N ARG A 12 6.37 -1.84 10.80
CA ARG A 12 5.33 -2.24 11.79
C ARG A 12 4.57 -3.50 11.35
N HIS A 13 4.59 -3.79 10.06
CA HIS A 13 3.84 -4.88 9.45
C HIS A 13 4.71 -6.08 9.09
N ILE A 14 5.98 -6.11 9.52
CA ILE A 14 6.85 -7.27 9.34
C ILE A 14 6.23 -8.47 10.07
N GLY A 15 6.04 -9.56 9.33
CA GLY A 15 5.41 -10.78 9.83
C GLY A 15 3.90 -10.85 9.64
N LEU A 16 3.26 -9.80 9.10
CA LEU A 16 1.87 -9.87 8.66
C LEU A 16 1.74 -10.90 7.53
N LYS A 17 0.73 -11.78 7.64
CA LYS A 17 0.46 -12.84 6.69
C LYS A 17 -1.03 -12.94 6.42
N GLU A 18 -1.35 -13.47 5.24
CA GLU A 18 -2.70 -13.85 4.86
C GLU A 18 -3.21 -14.99 5.76
N ILE A 19 -4.52 -15.08 5.92
CA ILE A 19 -5.18 -16.15 6.66
C ILE A 19 -5.74 -17.16 5.66
N PRO A 20 -5.24 -18.41 5.63
CA PRO A 20 -5.80 -19.43 4.76
C PRO A 20 -7.24 -19.79 5.16
N GLY A 21 -8.14 -19.83 4.18
CA GLY A 21 -9.53 -20.28 4.35
C GLY A 21 -10.55 -19.15 4.26
N ALA A 22 -11.75 -19.35 4.81
CA ALA A 22 -12.88 -18.42 4.63
C ALA A 22 -12.80 -17.11 5.46
N LYS A 23 -11.67 -16.85 6.12
CA LYS A 23 -11.46 -15.65 6.95
C LYS A 23 -10.32 -14.86 6.36
N HIS A 24 -10.50 -13.55 6.27
CA HIS A 24 -9.46 -12.64 5.78
C HIS A 24 -8.73 -11.96 6.94
N ASN A 25 -7.47 -11.61 6.73
CA ASN A 25 -6.73 -10.78 7.68
C ASN A 25 -7.41 -9.40 7.81
N PRO A 26 -7.91 -9.03 9.02
CA PRO A 26 -8.64 -7.78 9.22
C PRO A 26 -7.76 -6.55 8.92
N THR A 27 -6.45 -6.64 9.11
CA THR A 27 -5.51 -5.56 8.79
C THR A 27 -5.45 -5.29 7.29
N ILE A 28 -5.34 -6.33 6.46
CA ILE A 28 -5.29 -6.19 4.99
C ILE A 28 -6.61 -5.64 4.47
N VAL A 29 -7.74 -6.16 4.96
CA VAL A 29 -9.08 -5.67 4.61
C VAL A 29 -9.26 -4.21 5.02
N GLN A 30 -8.72 -3.80 6.17
CA GLN A 30 -8.75 -2.41 6.60
C GLN A 30 -7.91 -1.51 5.69
N TRP A 31 -6.73 -1.96 5.25
CA TRP A 31 -5.92 -1.20 4.29
C TRP A 31 -6.63 -1.01 2.95
N LEU A 32 -7.36 -2.00 2.45
CA LEU A 32 -8.16 -1.88 1.22
C LEU A 32 -9.19 -0.75 1.34
N LYS A 33 -9.83 -0.62 2.51
CA LYS A 33 -10.80 0.44 2.79
C LYS A 33 -10.13 1.80 2.94
N GLU A 34 -9.06 1.90 3.72
CA GLU A 34 -8.34 3.15 3.97
C GLU A 34 -7.69 3.69 2.70
N THR A 35 -7.04 2.82 1.92
CA THR A 35 -6.26 3.25 0.75
C THR A 35 -7.15 3.77 -0.37
N GLY A 36 -8.34 3.18 -0.55
CA GLY A 36 -9.35 3.67 -1.47
C GLY A 36 -9.99 5.01 -1.08
N GLY A 37 -9.71 5.53 0.13
CA GLY A 37 -10.16 6.83 0.61
C GLY A 37 -9.17 7.97 0.38
N PHE A 38 -7.95 7.70 -0.07
CA PHE A 38 -6.98 8.76 -0.33
C PHE A 38 -7.35 9.59 -1.56
N PRO A 39 -6.99 10.89 -1.61
CA PRO A 39 -7.26 11.75 -2.76
C PRO A 39 -6.69 11.17 -4.06
N GLY A 40 -7.55 11.03 -5.08
CA GLY A 40 -7.15 10.50 -6.39
C GLY A 40 -7.00 8.98 -6.46
N ALA A 41 -7.16 8.26 -5.35
CA ALA A 41 -7.17 6.80 -5.31
C ALA A 41 -8.50 6.24 -5.82
N ALA A 42 -8.45 5.14 -6.59
CA ALA A 42 -9.63 4.37 -6.93
C ALA A 42 -9.95 3.36 -5.81
N LYS A 43 -11.21 2.92 -5.73
CA LYS A 43 -11.56 1.77 -4.89
C LYS A 43 -11.00 0.49 -5.49
N SER A 44 -10.50 -0.42 -4.66
CA SER A 44 -10.11 -1.75 -5.12
C SER A 44 -11.33 -2.53 -5.61
N TRP A 45 -11.10 -3.46 -6.54
CA TRP A 45 -12.12 -4.39 -7.03
C TRP A 45 -12.31 -5.60 -6.09
N TYR A 46 -11.43 -5.76 -5.10
CA TYR A 46 -11.42 -6.85 -4.13
C TYR A 46 -11.31 -6.31 -2.71
N PHE A 47 -11.81 -7.09 -1.75
CA PHE A 47 -11.85 -6.80 -0.31
C PHE A 47 -11.51 -8.03 0.52
N GLU A 48 -10.50 -8.76 0.08
CA GLU A 48 -10.03 -10.04 0.62
C GLU A 48 -8.49 -10.04 0.70
N ASP A 49 -7.88 -11.00 1.40
CA ASP A 49 -6.42 -11.06 1.58
C ASP A 49 -5.72 -12.08 0.67
N GLU A 50 -6.47 -12.92 -0.05
CA GLU A 50 -5.98 -13.93 -0.99
C GLU A 50 -5.47 -13.31 -2.30
N THR A 51 -5.98 -12.12 -2.64
CA THR A 51 -5.52 -11.38 -3.82
C THR A 51 -4.18 -10.69 -3.50
N PRO A 52 -3.15 -10.81 -4.37
CA PRO A 52 -1.83 -10.23 -4.13
C PRO A 52 -1.87 -8.73 -3.81
N TRP A 53 -1.34 -8.37 -2.64
CA TRP A 53 -1.48 -7.03 -2.04
C TRP A 53 -0.17 -6.22 -2.00
N CYS A 54 0.84 -6.59 -2.79
CA CYS A 54 2.12 -5.85 -2.82
C CYS A 54 1.97 -4.37 -3.22
N GLY A 55 1.08 -4.06 -4.18
CA GLY A 55 0.74 -2.68 -4.53
C GLY A 55 -0.04 -1.96 -3.40
N LEU A 56 -0.98 -2.67 -2.77
CA LEU A 56 -1.73 -2.18 -1.62
C LEU A 56 -0.81 -1.78 -0.48
N PHE A 57 0.16 -2.63 -0.14
CA PHE A 57 1.11 -2.37 0.94
C PHE A 57 1.87 -1.06 0.74
N VAL A 58 2.38 -0.83 -0.47
CA VAL A 58 3.07 0.42 -0.83
C VAL A 58 2.12 1.61 -0.75
N GLY A 59 0.90 1.47 -1.26
CA GLY A 59 -0.15 2.49 -1.18
C GLY A 59 -0.48 2.89 0.25
N HIS A 60 -0.66 1.90 1.13
CA HIS A 60 -0.90 2.11 2.56
C HIS A 60 0.27 2.84 3.22
N CYS A 61 1.51 2.33 3.06
CA CYS A 61 2.68 2.92 3.71
C CYS A 61 2.93 4.37 3.27
N LEU A 62 2.78 4.67 1.98
CA LEU A 62 2.93 6.02 1.45
C LEU A 62 1.80 6.94 1.90
N GLY A 63 0.54 6.47 1.85
CA GLY A 63 -0.61 7.24 2.30
C GLY A 63 -0.53 7.61 3.79
N LYS A 64 -0.16 6.67 4.66
CA LYS A 64 0.07 6.93 6.09
C LYS A 64 1.23 7.89 6.35
N ALA A 65 2.21 7.92 5.46
CA ALA A 65 3.33 8.87 5.50
C ALA A 65 3.02 10.24 4.86
N GLY A 66 1.77 10.49 4.46
CA GLY A 66 1.36 11.74 3.82
C GLY A 66 1.92 11.92 2.41
N ARG A 67 2.26 10.82 1.72
CA ARG A 67 2.78 10.82 0.34
C ARG A 67 1.68 10.45 -0.66
N ALA A 68 1.98 10.69 -1.93
CA ALA A 68 1.06 10.42 -3.02
C ALA A 68 0.70 8.92 -3.10
N VAL A 69 -0.60 8.65 -3.23
CA VAL A 69 -1.15 7.33 -3.53
C VAL A 69 -1.66 7.38 -4.96
N ILE A 70 -1.19 6.45 -5.79
CA ILE A 70 -1.57 6.41 -7.20
C ILE A 70 -3.02 5.93 -7.35
N ARG A 71 -3.67 6.27 -8.46
CA ARG A 71 -5.07 5.88 -8.70
C ARG A 71 -5.30 4.37 -8.56
N ASP A 72 -4.50 3.58 -9.25
CA ASP A 72 -4.61 2.12 -9.30
C ASP A 72 -3.62 1.44 -8.32
N TRP A 73 -3.55 1.95 -7.09
CA TRP A 73 -2.58 1.57 -6.04
C TRP A 73 -2.53 0.06 -5.76
N TYR A 74 -3.66 -0.63 -5.89
CA TYR A 74 -3.78 -2.06 -5.65
C TYR A 74 -3.05 -2.92 -6.70
N ARG A 75 -2.51 -2.33 -7.78
CA ARG A 75 -1.74 -3.02 -8.82
C ARG A 75 -0.26 -2.64 -8.74
N ALA A 76 0.61 -3.60 -8.44
CA ALA A 76 2.06 -3.36 -8.38
C ALA A 76 2.62 -2.72 -9.67
N LYS A 77 2.23 -3.22 -10.84
CA LYS A 77 2.67 -2.67 -12.13
C LYS A 77 2.26 -1.21 -12.34
N ALA A 78 1.14 -0.76 -11.77
CA ALA A 78 0.67 0.61 -11.93
C ALA A 78 1.63 1.63 -11.27
N TRP A 79 2.37 1.24 -10.23
CA TRP A 79 3.40 2.08 -9.62
C TRP A 79 4.50 2.47 -10.59
N SER A 80 4.90 1.55 -11.48
CA SER A 80 5.88 1.84 -12.53
C SER A 80 5.35 2.79 -13.62
N MET A 81 4.03 2.93 -13.74
CA MET A 81 3.35 3.76 -14.75
C MET A 81 2.67 4.98 -14.12
N SER A 82 3.03 5.31 -12.88
CA SER A 82 2.29 6.27 -12.04
C SER A 82 2.44 7.73 -12.45
N GLY A 83 3.45 8.05 -13.26
CA GLY A 83 3.80 9.44 -13.57
C GLY A 83 4.32 10.24 -12.36
N LEU A 84 4.60 9.58 -11.23
CA LEU A 84 5.24 10.23 -10.08
C LEU A 84 6.68 10.62 -10.42
N THR A 85 7.18 11.64 -9.74
CA THR A 85 8.56 12.11 -9.91
C THR A 85 9.53 10.96 -9.67
N LYS A 86 10.27 10.58 -10.72
CA LYS A 86 11.34 9.61 -10.61
C LYS A 86 12.50 10.23 -9.84
N LEU A 87 12.93 9.54 -8.79
CA LEU A 87 14.11 9.93 -8.03
C LEU A 87 15.37 9.40 -8.71
N GLU A 88 16.43 10.20 -8.76
CA GLU A 88 17.74 9.80 -9.29
C GLU A 88 18.56 8.98 -8.28
N ALA A 89 18.29 9.18 -6.99
CA ALA A 89 18.84 8.42 -5.87
C ALA A 89 17.74 8.19 -4.83
N PRO A 90 17.86 7.19 -3.95
CA PRO A 90 16.86 6.99 -2.89
C PRO A 90 16.88 8.20 -1.94
N ALA A 91 15.71 8.72 -1.60
CA ALA A 91 15.60 9.84 -0.68
C ALA A 91 15.87 9.35 0.75
N TYR A 92 17.09 9.48 1.28
CA TYR A 92 17.44 9.23 2.68
C TYR A 92 18.42 10.28 3.20
#